data_AF-A0A8T8LQJ9-F1
#
_entry.id   AF-A0A8T8LQJ9-F1
#
_cell.length_a   1.000
_cell.length_b   1.000
_cell.length_c   1.000
_cell.angle_alpha   90.00
_cell.angle_beta   90.00
_cell.angle_gamma   90.00
#
_symmetry.space_group_name_H-M   'P 1'
#
loop_
_entity.id
_entity.type
_entity.pdbx_description
1 polymer ?
#
loop_
_entity_poly.entity_id
_entity_poly.type
_entity_poly.pdbx_seq_one_letter_code
_entity_poly.pdbx_strand_id
1 'polypeptide(L)'
;MSGDADDGEGETGPYPIEGTALVKTAALASVPAARVPALLTRVQADLGPRIDAYRRRYERIAAEPGRETFLVEPDHWEAVADRVGLTERERDAVVRAHEAAVERIGSGSGRREEFDTALEIRSGVVIGVNADEEGD
;
A
#
# COMPACT_ATOMS: atom_id res chain seq x y z
N MET A 1 38.34 -5.65 3.12
CA MET A 1 37.05 -5.21 3.64
C MET A 1 36.05 -5.37 2.52
N SER A 2 35.31 -6.47 2.50
CA SER A 2 34.14 -6.63 1.64
C SER A 2 32.99 -5.90 2.32
N GLY A 3 32.54 -4.81 1.71
CA GLY A 3 31.27 -4.18 2.03
C GLY A 3 30.28 -4.62 0.97
N ASP A 4 29.75 -5.83 1.14
CA ASP A 4 28.54 -6.27 0.48
C ASP A 4 27.39 -5.76 1.37
N ALA A 5 26.88 -4.59 1.02
CA ALA A 5 25.69 -3.99 1.61
C ALA A 5 24.84 -3.49 0.45
N ASP A 6 24.41 -4.45 -0.36
CA ASP A 6 23.30 -4.28 -1.27
C ASP A 6 22.02 -4.32 -0.42
N ASP A 7 21.69 -3.17 0.15
CA ASP A 7 20.50 -2.95 0.97
C ASP A 7 19.30 -2.77 0.05
N GLY A 8 18.53 -3.84 -0.12
CA GLY A 8 17.09 -3.77 -0.40
C GLY A 8 16.69 -3.11 -1.72
N GLU A 9 17.13 -3.66 -2.85
CA GLU A 9 16.34 -3.54 -4.07
C GLU A 9 14.99 -4.21 -3.82
N GLY A 10 13.99 -3.37 -3.52
CA GLY A 10 12.61 -3.79 -3.33
C GLY A 10 12.19 -4.64 -4.50
N GLU A 11 12.14 -5.95 -4.28
CA GLU A 11 11.61 -6.91 -5.23
C GLU A 11 10.25 -6.36 -5.64
N THR A 12 10.15 -5.89 -6.89
CA THR A 12 8.92 -5.38 -7.49
C THR A 12 8.02 -6.60 -7.69
N GLY A 13 7.48 -7.10 -6.58
CA GLY A 13 6.46 -8.11 -6.58
C GLY A 13 5.18 -7.54 -7.19
N PRO A 14 4.15 -8.37 -7.41
CA PRO A 14 2.89 -7.93 -8.02
C PRO A 14 2.10 -6.89 -7.18
N TYR A 15 2.63 -6.44 -6.04
CA TYR A 15 2.10 -5.38 -5.18
C TYR A 15 3.25 -4.65 -4.46
N PRO A 16 3.12 -3.33 -4.19
CA PRO A 16 4.21 -2.48 -3.67
C PRO A 16 4.44 -2.55 -2.14
N ILE A 17 3.87 -3.55 -1.45
CA ILE A 17 3.87 -3.65 0.03
C ILE A 17 4.77 -4.80 0.48
N GLU A 18 5.79 -4.49 1.27
CA GLU A 18 6.85 -5.42 1.68
C GLU A 18 6.44 -6.45 2.76
N GLY A 19 7.15 -7.59 2.78
CA GLY A 19 6.79 -8.81 3.51
C GLY A 19 6.59 -8.70 5.03
N THR A 20 7.34 -7.84 5.73
CA THR A 20 7.23 -7.71 7.20
C THR A 20 5.92 -7.02 7.62
N ALA A 21 5.41 -6.11 6.79
CA ALA A 21 4.10 -5.49 7.00
C ALA A 21 2.97 -6.53 6.84
N LEU A 22 3.14 -7.51 5.94
CA LEU A 22 2.13 -8.53 5.65
C LEU A 22 1.88 -9.47 6.84
N VAL A 23 2.94 -9.92 7.53
CA VAL A 23 2.83 -10.91 8.61
C VAL A 23 2.14 -10.30 9.84
N LYS A 24 2.52 -9.08 10.24
CA LYS A 24 1.91 -8.38 11.38
C LYS A 24 0.42 -8.12 11.12
N THR A 25 0.08 -7.73 9.91
CA THR A 25 -1.30 -7.44 9.51
C THR A 25 -2.18 -8.68 9.44
N ALA A 26 -1.68 -9.78 8.89
CA ALA A 26 -2.40 -11.05 8.85
C ALA A 26 -2.84 -11.52 10.24
N ALA A 27 -1.93 -11.43 11.21
CA ALA A 27 -2.20 -11.81 12.60
C ALA A 27 -3.29 -10.92 13.24
N LEU A 28 -3.25 -9.60 13.01
CA LEU A 28 -4.23 -8.66 13.55
C LEU A 28 -5.62 -8.81 12.92
N ALA A 29 -5.68 -9.14 11.63
CA ALA A 29 -6.93 -9.30 10.89
C ALA A 29 -7.55 -10.71 11.02
N SER A 30 -6.87 -11.65 11.70
CA SER A 30 -7.25 -13.07 11.75
C SER A 30 -7.41 -13.69 10.36
N VAL A 31 -6.56 -13.28 9.40
CA VAL A 31 -6.49 -13.84 8.05
C VAL A 31 -5.19 -14.65 7.93
N PRO A 32 -5.18 -15.81 7.23
CA PRO A 32 -3.94 -16.55 7.02
C PRO A 32 -2.90 -15.66 6.31
N ALA A 33 -1.68 -15.61 6.84
CA ALA A 33 -0.60 -14.78 6.26
C ALA A 33 -0.33 -15.09 4.79
N ALA A 34 -0.48 -16.35 4.39
CA ALA A 34 -0.36 -16.79 3.00
C ALA A 34 -1.43 -16.21 2.06
N ARG A 35 -2.56 -15.73 2.60
CA ARG A 35 -3.66 -15.15 1.81
C ARG A 35 -3.46 -13.67 1.51
N VAL A 36 -2.79 -12.94 2.39
CA VAL A 36 -2.59 -11.48 2.26
C VAL A 36 -1.95 -11.08 0.93
N PRO A 37 -0.86 -11.75 0.46
CA PRO A 37 -0.31 -11.52 -0.88
C PRO A 37 -1.35 -11.52 -2.01
N ALA A 38 -2.21 -12.54 -2.03
CA ALA A 38 -3.21 -12.68 -3.10
C ALA A 38 -4.28 -11.58 -3.04
N LEU A 39 -4.65 -11.15 -1.84
CA LEU A 39 -5.59 -10.03 -1.65
C LEU A 39 -4.96 -8.72 -2.16
N LEU A 40 -3.69 -8.47 -1.82
CA LEU A 40 -2.98 -7.28 -2.27
C LEU A 40 -2.77 -7.25 -3.79
N THR A 41 -2.43 -8.38 -4.42
CA THR A 41 -2.38 -8.46 -5.89
C THR A 41 -3.74 -8.10 -6.51
N ARG A 42 -4.84 -8.60 -5.93
CA ARG A 42 -6.19 -8.32 -6.44
C ARG A 42 -6.57 -6.85 -6.30
N VAL A 43 -6.23 -6.25 -5.16
CA VAL A 43 -6.45 -4.82 -4.89
C VAL A 43 -5.57 -3.98 -5.82
N GLN A 44 -4.29 -4.32 -5.99
CA GLN A 44 -3.39 -3.65 -6.91
C GLN A 44 -3.90 -3.69 -8.36
N ALA A 45 -4.49 -4.81 -8.80
CA ALA A 45 -5.10 -4.92 -10.12
C ALA A 45 -6.34 -4.02 -10.30
N ASP A 46 -7.07 -3.70 -9.22
CA ASP A 46 -8.16 -2.71 -9.23
C ASP A 46 -7.61 -1.28 -9.18
N LEU A 47 -6.64 -1.01 -8.32
CA LEU A 47 -6.18 0.35 -8.04
C LEU A 47 -5.19 0.89 -9.08
N GLY A 48 -4.31 0.04 -9.61
CA GLY A 48 -3.28 0.42 -10.58
C GLY A 48 -3.83 1.18 -11.78
N PRO A 49 -4.84 0.65 -12.50
CA PRO A 49 -5.47 1.35 -13.63
C PRO A 49 -6.18 2.66 -13.27
N ARG A 50 -6.38 2.94 -11.97
CA ARG A 50 -7.07 4.12 -11.46
C ARG A 50 -6.11 5.18 -10.92
N ILE A 51 -4.79 4.98 -11.04
CA ILE A 51 -3.78 5.88 -10.47
C ILE A 51 -4.02 7.36 -10.82
N ASP A 52 -4.34 7.68 -12.07
CA ASP A 52 -4.58 9.07 -12.49
C ASP A 52 -5.84 9.67 -11.88
N ALA A 53 -6.85 8.85 -11.57
CA ALA A 53 -8.01 9.31 -10.82
C ALA A 53 -7.62 9.62 -9.36
N TYR A 54 -6.72 8.83 -8.75
CA TYR A 54 -6.23 9.09 -7.39
C TYR A 54 -5.41 10.37 -7.33
N ARG A 55 -4.49 10.57 -8.28
CA ARG A 55 -3.67 11.80 -8.39
C ARG A 55 -4.50 13.09 -8.46
N ARG A 56 -5.70 13.02 -9.03
CA ARG A 56 -6.61 14.18 -9.16
C ARG A 56 -7.56 14.35 -7.98
N ARG A 57 -7.96 13.25 -7.34
CA ARG A 57 -9.02 13.24 -6.33
C ARG A 57 -8.50 13.29 -4.90
N TYR A 58 -7.35 12.70 -4.65
CA TYR A 58 -6.82 12.48 -3.32
C TYR A 58 -5.48 13.19 -3.10
N GLU A 59 -5.20 13.46 -1.84
CA GLU A 59 -3.92 14.03 -1.43
C GLU A 59 -2.83 12.97 -1.54
N ARG A 60 -1.84 13.23 -2.40
CA ARG A 60 -0.65 12.39 -2.56
C ARG A 60 0.41 12.80 -1.55
N ILE A 61 0.77 11.90 -0.65
CA ILE A 61 1.73 12.16 0.45
C ILE A 61 3.14 11.66 0.17
N ALA A 62 3.29 10.69 -0.74
CA ALA A 62 4.58 10.22 -1.22
C ALA A 62 4.49 9.76 -2.69
N ALA A 63 5.56 10.00 -3.44
CA ALA A 63 5.74 9.50 -4.79
C ALA A 63 7.18 8.97 -4.89
N GLU A 64 7.31 7.67 -5.10
CA GLU A 64 8.58 6.95 -5.19
C GLU A 64 8.65 6.23 -6.54
N PRO A 65 9.86 5.92 -7.05
CA PRO A 65 9.98 5.09 -8.24
C PRO A 65 9.30 3.74 -7.97
N GLY A 66 8.23 3.44 -8.70
CA GLY A 66 7.47 2.20 -8.58
C GLY A 66 6.21 2.26 -7.71
N ARG A 67 5.97 3.32 -6.90
CA ARG A 67 4.74 3.45 -6.10
C ARG A 67 4.37 4.88 -5.75
N GLU A 68 3.08 5.12 -5.57
CA GLU A 68 2.55 6.37 -5.01
C GLU A 68 1.64 6.09 -3.83
N THR A 69 1.63 7.01 -2.86
CA THR A 69 0.85 6.91 -1.63
C THR A 69 -0.13 8.07 -1.50
N PHE A 70 -1.37 7.74 -1.17
CA PHE A 70 -2.48 8.67 -1.07
C PHE A 70 -3.18 8.55 0.29
N LEU A 71 -3.75 9.66 0.75
CA LEU A 71 -4.69 9.67 1.87
C LEU A 71 -6.12 9.72 1.33
N VAL A 72 -6.94 8.77 1.79
CA VAL A 72 -8.35 8.64 1.40
C VAL A 72 -9.27 8.67 2.62
N GLU A 73 -10.56 8.89 2.36
CA GLU A 73 -11.60 8.75 3.37
C GLU A 73 -11.72 7.28 3.82
N PRO A 74 -12.00 6.96 5.10
CA PRO A 74 -12.09 5.58 5.59
C PRO A 74 -13.10 4.70 4.82
N ASP A 75 -14.24 5.26 4.42
CA ASP A 75 -15.32 4.61 3.65
C ASP A 75 -14.84 4.15 2.26
N HIS A 76 -13.76 4.73 1.74
CA HIS A 76 -13.18 4.36 0.45
C HIS A 76 -12.95 2.85 0.30
N TRP A 77 -12.51 2.18 1.37
CA TRP A 77 -12.23 0.76 1.37
C TRP A 77 -13.47 -0.12 1.26
N GLU A 78 -14.65 0.41 1.58
CA GLU A 78 -15.93 -0.27 1.34
C GLU A 78 -16.18 -0.41 -0.17
N ALA A 79 -16.01 0.69 -0.90
CA ALA A 79 -16.17 0.68 -2.35
C ALA A 79 -15.11 -0.21 -3.04
N VAL A 80 -13.86 -0.25 -2.53
CA VAL A 80 -12.83 -1.16 -3.04
C VAL A 80 -13.20 -2.61 -2.75
N ALA A 81 -13.57 -2.92 -1.51
CA ALA A 81 -13.94 -4.27 -1.08
C ALA A 81 -15.11 -4.84 -1.89
N ASP A 82 -16.12 -4.03 -2.19
CA ASP A 82 -17.25 -4.45 -3.03
C ASP A 82 -16.80 -4.83 -4.46
N ARG A 83 -16.03 -3.96 -5.11
CA ARG A 83 -15.53 -4.20 -6.48
C ARG A 83 -14.66 -5.43 -6.58
N VAL A 84 -13.77 -5.64 -5.61
CA VAL A 84 -12.85 -6.78 -5.58
C VAL A 84 -13.35 -7.93 -4.72
N GLY A 85 -14.62 -7.94 -4.29
CA GLY A 85 -15.24 -9.02 -3.54
C GLY A 85 -14.45 -9.48 -2.30
N LEU A 86 -14.04 -8.54 -1.44
CA LEU A 86 -13.41 -8.82 -0.15
C LEU A 86 -14.45 -8.96 0.94
N THR A 87 -14.24 -9.93 1.83
CA THR A 87 -14.95 -9.96 3.12
C THR A 87 -14.46 -8.84 4.05
N GLU A 88 -15.21 -8.54 5.11
CA GLU A 88 -14.83 -7.52 6.10
C GLU A 88 -13.43 -7.78 6.70
N ARG A 89 -13.10 -9.03 6.98
CA ARG A 89 -11.78 -9.44 7.51
C ARG A 89 -10.67 -9.26 6.50
N GLU A 90 -10.93 -9.58 5.24
CA GLU A 90 -9.95 -9.40 4.16
C GLU A 90 -9.73 -7.93 3.85
N ARG A 91 -10.80 -7.12 3.88
CA ARG A 91 -10.71 -5.66 3.80
C ARG A 91 -9.85 -5.12 4.93
N ASP A 92 -10.11 -5.50 6.18
CA ASP A 92 -9.32 -5.06 7.34
C ASP A 92 -7.82 -5.45 7.20
N ALA A 93 -7.53 -6.66 6.71
CA ALA A 93 -6.17 -7.07 6.40
C ALA A 93 -5.52 -6.22 5.29
N VAL A 94 -6.26 -5.87 4.24
CA VAL A 94 -5.73 -5.01 3.16
C VAL A 94 -5.48 -3.59 3.67
N VAL A 95 -6.45 -2.99 4.38
CA VAL A 95 -6.36 -1.64 4.94
C VAL A 95 -5.10 -1.51 5.79
N ARG A 96 -4.92 -2.42 6.76
CA ARG A 96 -3.75 -2.42 7.65
C ARG A 96 -2.44 -2.63 6.92
N ALA A 97 -2.43 -3.39 5.83
CA ALA A 97 -1.22 -3.60 5.04
C ALA A 97 -0.82 -2.32 4.30
N HIS A 98 -1.79 -1.58 3.75
CA HIS A 98 -1.53 -0.29 3.13
C HIS A 98 -1.10 0.76 4.17
N GLU A 99 -1.76 0.84 5.32
CA GLU A 99 -1.41 1.77 6.40
C GLU A 99 -0.01 1.49 6.97
N ALA A 100 0.33 0.21 7.21
CA ALA A 100 1.67 -0.18 7.64
C ALA A 100 2.75 0.20 6.61
N ALA A 101 2.44 0.15 5.31
CA ALA A 101 3.34 0.63 4.28
C ALA A 101 3.50 2.16 4.34
N VAL A 102 2.44 2.91 4.58
CA VAL A 102 2.51 4.37 4.78
C VAL A 102 3.37 4.72 5.98
N GLU A 103 3.17 4.06 7.14
CA GLU A 103 3.98 4.26 8.34
C GLU A 103 5.48 4.03 8.07
N ARG A 104 5.80 3.01 7.27
CA ARG A 104 7.18 2.70 6.88
C ARG A 104 7.78 3.79 5.99
N ILE A 105 7.03 4.29 5.00
CA ILE A 105 7.47 5.40 4.14
C ILE A 105 7.67 6.67 4.97
N GLY A 106 6.78 6.95 5.92
CA GLY A 106 6.92 8.06 6.86
C GLY A 106 8.18 7.94 7.71
N SER A 107 8.45 6.74 8.22
CA SER A 107 9.66 6.44 8.99
C SER A 107 10.94 6.63 8.15
N GLY A 108 10.96 6.15 6.91
CA GLY A 108 12.10 6.31 6.00
C GLY A 108 12.36 7.76 5.54
N SER A 109 11.32 8.60 5.53
CA SER A 109 11.41 10.01 5.11
C SER A 109 11.44 11.02 6.28
N GLY A 110 11.50 10.56 7.53
CA GLY A 110 11.46 11.42 8.72
C GLY A 110 10.11 12.09 8.98
N ARG A 111 9.04 11.63 8.33
CA ARG A 111 7.66 12.15 8.43
C ARG A 111 6.71 11.20 9.17
N ARG A 112 7.26 10.33 10.02
CA ARG A 112 6.50 9.30 10.73
C ARG A 112 5.33 9.88 11.52
N GLU A 113 5.57 10.89 12.35
CA GLU A 113 4.55 11.49 13.22
C GLU A 113 3.44 12.16 12.40
N GLU A 114 3.78 12.84 11.31
CA GLU A 114 2.79 13.44 10.40
C GLU A 114 1.85 12.39 9.81
N PHE A 115 2.40 11.26 9.37
CA PHE A 115 1.60 10.20 8.77
C PHE A 115 0.78 9.44 9.81
N ASP A 116 1.33 9.20 11.00
CA ASP A 116 0.60 8.58 12.12
C ASP A 116 -0.66 9.40 12.47
N THR A 117 -0.50 10.71 12.65
CA THR A 117 -1.62 11.63 12.91
C THR A 117 -2.62 11.67 11.75
N ALA A 118 -2.16 11.64 10.49
CA ALA A 118 -3.06 11.61 9.35
C ALA A 118 -3.92 10.33 9.32
N LEU A 119 -3.33 9.19 9.68
CA LEU A 119 -4.00 7.88 9.72
C LEU A 119 -4.99 7.74 10.89
N GLU A 120 -4.98 8.61 11.89
CA GLU A 120 -6.00 8.61 12.94
C GLU A 120 -7.41 8.95 12.42
N ILE A 121 -7.49 9.66 11.28
CA ILE A 121 -8.76 10.16 10.71
C ILE A 121 -8.98 9.78 9.25
N ARG A 122 -7.96 9.24 8.59
CA ARG A 122 -7.97 8.84 7.18
C ARG A 122 -7.33 7.47 7.05
N SER A 123 -7.44 6.89 5.86
CA SER A 123 -6.71 5.67 5.54
C SER A 123 -5.66 5.90 4.46
N GLY A 124 -4.57 5.15 4.55
CA GLY A 124 -3.48 5.18 3.59
C GLY A 124 -3.72 4.20 2.45
N VAL A 125 -3.47 4.63 1.21
CA VAL A 125 -3.50 3.75 0.03
C VAL A 125 -2.16 3.86 -0.69
N VAL A 126 -1.43 2.75 -0.77
CA VAL A 126 -0.26 2.60 -1.63
C VAL A 126 -0.66 1.93 -2.94
N ILE A 127 -0.34 2.54 -4.09
CA ILE A 127 -0.60 2.00 -5.42
C ILE A 127 0.73 1.85 -6.15
N GLY A 128 0.99 0.65 -6.66
CA GLY A 128 2.16 0.41 -7.50
C GLY A 128 1.98 1.13 -8.83
N VAL A 129 2.99 1.86 -9.26
CA VAL A 129 3.02 2.50 -10.58
C VAL A 129 4.12 1.80 -11.37
N ASN A 130 3.73 1.12 -12.45
CA ASN A 130 4.74 0.64 -13.38
C ASN A 130 5.41 1.88 -13.99
N ALA A 131 6.73 1.90 -14.03
CA ALA A 131 7.49 2.92 -14.74
C ALA A 131 7.42 2.64 -16.26
N ASP A 132 6.22 2.45 -16.79
CA ASP A 132 5.98 2.17 -18.20
C ASP A 132 4.79 3.01 -18.68
N GLU A 133 5.04 4.32 -18.75
CA GLU A 133 4.61 5.08 -19.93
C GLU A 133 5.90 5.52 -20.64
N GLU A 134 6.33 4.69 -21.59
CA GLU A 134 7.36 4.92 -22.61
C GLU A 134 7.13 6.30 -23.27
N GLY A 135 8.16 7.08 -23.65
CA GLY A 135 8.94 6.74 -24.82
C GLY A 135 8.06 6.75 -26.08
N ASP A 136 7.75 7.93 -26.62
CA ASP A 136 7.39 8.13 -28.03
C ASP A 136 8.44 9.06 -28.68
#